data_AF-A0A924TC65-F1
#
_entry.id   AF-A0A924TC65-F1
#
_cell.length_a   1.000
_cell.length_b   1.000
_cell.length_c   1.000
_cell.angle_alpha   90.00
_cell.angle_beta   90.00
_cell.angle_gamma   90.00
#
_symmetry.space_group_name_H-M   'P 1'
#
loop_
_entity.id
_entity.type
_entity.pdbx_description
1 polymer ?
#
loop_
_entity_poly.entity_id
_entity_poly.type
_entity_poly.pdbx_seq_one_letter_code
_entity_poly.pdbx_strand_id
1 'polypeptide(L)'
;MNSKLGWALVAVAFAAGGWAYGWRGVVMAFTVTVFWLLLQFGRALRVMKNAAGAPVGHVANAVMFQARLRPGLGMLQVVGMTRSLGRREADGADVWRWADDSGDEVELVFSAGRCTHWRLLRAGAA
;
A
#
# COMPACT_ATOMS: atom_id res chain seq x y z
N MET A 1 -12.14 -0.83 3.77
CA MET A 1 -13.27 -0.61 4.70
C MET A 1 -13.73 0.83 4.50
N ASN A 2 -15.00 1.01 4.15
CA ASN A 2 -15.51 2.25 3.56
C ASN A 2 -15.52 3.37 4.62
N SER A 3 -14.68 4.41 4.47
CA SER A 3 -14.52 5.51 5.45
C SER A 3 -15.84 6.21 5.81
N LYS A 4 -16.84 6.13 4.91
CA LYS A 4 -18.19 6.67 5.11
C LYS A 4 -18.96 5.98 6.23
N LEU A 5 -18.73 4.68 6.47
CA LEU A 5 -19.37 3.94 7.57
C LEU A 5 -18.82 4.38 8.94
N GLY A 6 -17.54 4.73 9.01
CA GLY A 6 -16.92 5.25 10.23
C GLY A 6 -17.49 6.61 10.64
N TRP A 7 -17.66 7.51 9.68
CA TRP A 7 -18.30 8.81 9.91
C TRP A 7 -19.77 8.69 10.33
N ALA A 8 -20.51 7.75 9.75
CA ALA A 8 -21.90 7.49 10.14
C ALA A 8 -22.01 6.99 11.60
N LEU A 9 -21.09 6.11 12.02
CA LEU A 9 -21.07 5.57 13.39
C LEU A 9 -20.75 6.65 14.45
N VAL A 10 -19.84 7.57 14.13
CA VAL A 10 -19.52 8.73 14.98
C VAL A 10 -20.73 9.66 15.11
N ALA A 11 -21.44 9.94 14.01
CA ALA A 11 -22.64 10.78 14.03
C ALA A 11 -23.77 10.16 14.88
N VAL A 12 -24.00 8.85 14.76
CA VAL A 12 -25.00 8.12 15.56
C VAL A 12 -24.63 8.08 17.04
N ALA A 13 -23.36 7.89 17.37
CA ALA A 13 -22.89 7.89 18.77
C ALA A 13 -23.04 9.27 19.44
N PHE A 14 -22.76 10.36 18.71
CA PHE A 14 -22.96 11.72 19.21
C PHE A 14 -24.45 12.07 19.38
N ALA A 15 -25.29 11.69 18.42
CA ALA A 15 -26.74 11.92 18.48
C ALA A 15 -27.39 11.12 19.63
N ALA A 16 -27.06 9.84 19.77
CA ALA A 16 -27.59 8.98 20.82
C ALA A 16 -27.08 9.37 22.23
N GLY A 17 -25.80 9.75 22.34
CA GLY A 17 -25.19 10.21 23.60
C GLY A 17 -25.75 11.54 24.08
N GLY A 18 -26.05 12.46 23.15
CA GLY A 18 -26.67 13.75 23.46
C GLY A 18 -28.14 13.65 23.89
N TRP A 19 -28.89 12.69 23.34
CA TRP A 19 -30.33 12.54 23.64
C TRP A 19 -30.61 11.74 24.92
N ALA A 20 -29.79 10.73 25.26
CA ALA A 20 -30.13 9.78 26.32
C ALA A 20 -29.52 10.04 27.70
N TYR A 21 -28.37 10.75 27.81
CA TYR A 21 -27.56 10.74 29.06
C TYR A 21 -27.00 12.10 29.51
N GLY A 22 -27.35 13.20 28.82
CA GLY A 22 -26.83 14.54 29.13
C GLY A 22 -25.29 14.60 29.06
N TRP A 23 -24.67 15.32 30.00
CA TRP A 23 -23.21 15.55 30.02
C TRP A 23 -22.36 14.26 30.11
N ARG A 24 -22.89 13.20 30.74
CA ARG A 24 -22.19 11.91 30.89
C ARG A 24 -22.10 11.14 29.57
N GLY A 25 -23.09 11.30 28.69
CA GLY A 25 -23.10 10.68 27.36
C GLY A 25 -22.05 11.28 26.42
N VAL A 26 -21.79 12.58 26.52
CA VAL A 26 -20.75 13.29 25.76
C VAL A 26 -19.36 12.77 26.11
N VAL A 27 -19.08 12.57 27.41
CA VAL A 27 -17.79 12.01 27.85
C VAL A 27 -17.60 10.58 27.32
N MET A 28 -18.64 9.74 27.39
CA MET A 28 -18.59 8.36 26.88
C MET A 28 -18.39 8.32 25.36
N ALA A 29 -19.14 9.12 24.59
CA ALA A 29 -19.00 9.23 23.14
C ALA A 29 -17.62 9.74 22.73
N PHE A 30 -17.06 10.69 23.47
CA PHE A 30 -15.71 11.18 23.27
C PHE A 30 -14.67 10.09 23.51
N THR A 31 -14.76 9.34 24.62
CA THR A 31 -13.83 8.24 24.92
C THR A 31 -13.90 7.12 23.86
N VAL A 32 -15.09 6.71 23.45
CA VAL A 32 -15.26 5.69 22.39
C VAL A 32 -14.72 6.19 21.06
N THR A 33 -14.94 7.46 20.72
CA THR A 33 -14.43 8.07 19.49
C THR A 33 -12.91 8.13 19.49
N VAL A 34 -12.29 8.59 20.58
CA VAL A 34 -10.83 8.63 20.73
C VAL A 34 -10.24 7.22 20.67
N PHE A 35 -10.83 6.27 21.41
CA PHE A 35 -10.40 4.87 21.39
C PHE A 35 -10.48 4.26 19.99
N TRP A 36 -11.57 4.52 19.26
CA TRP A 36 -11.73 4.10 17.88
C TRP A 36 -10.71 4.75 16.95
N LEU A 37 -10.42 6.04 17.13
CA LEU A 37 -9.39 6.76 16.38
C LEU A 37 -8.00 6.14 16.60
N LEU A 38 -7.66 5.81 17.85
CA LEU A 38 -6.40 5.16 18.20
C LEU A 38 -6.26 3.78 17.54
N LEU A 39 -7.35 2.99 17.46
CA LEU A 39 -7.35 1.72 16.72
C LEU A 39 -7.15 1.94 15.21
N GLN A 40 -7.75 2.98 14.63
CA GLN A 40 -7.53 3.34 13.23
C GLN A 40 -6.07 3.74 12.98
N PHE A 41 -5.48 4.56 13.85
CA PHE A 41 -4.07 4.94 13.77
C PHE A 41 -3.13 3.74 13.94
N GLY A 42 -3.43 2.81 14.86
CA GLY A 42 -2.65 1.58 15.02
C GLY A 42 -2.65 0.69 13.78
N ARG A 43 -3.76 0.67 13.02
CA ARG A 43 -3.82 -0.02 11.72
C ARG A 43 -2.96 0.67 10.67
N ALA A 44 -2.96 2.00 10.62
CA ALA A 44 -2.11 2.77 9.71
C ALA A 44 -0.61 2.55 10.02
N LEU A 45 -0.23 2.60 11.30
CA LEU A 45 1.15 2.33 11.75
C LEU A 45 1.59 0.90 11.44
N ARG A 46 0.70 -0.10 11.56
CA ARG A 46 1.00 -1.48 11.20
C ARG A 46 1.26 -1.66 9.70
N VAL A 47 0.54 -0.93 8.86
CA VAL A 47 0.75 -0.92 7.40
C VAL A 47 2.07 -0.24 7.04
N MET A 48 2.38 0.90 7.65
CA MET A 48 3.66 1.60 7.44
C MET A 48 4.85 0.78 7.93
N LYS A 49 4.74 0.11 9.09
CA LYS A 49 5.79 -0.77 9.63
C LYS A 49 6.05 -1.97 8.72
N ASN A 50 5.01 -2.54 8.12
CA ASN A 50 5.14 -3.62 7.14
C ASN A 50 5.75 -3.14 5.81
N ALA A 51 5.54 -1.89 5.42
CA ALA A 51 6.17 -1.29 4.24
C ALA A 51 7.64 -0.91 4.48
N ALA A 52 7.98 -0.47 5.69
CA ALA A 52 9.35 -0.12 6.08
C ALA A 52 10.28 -1.34 6.26
N GLY A 53 9.72 -2.55 6.39
CA GLY A 53 10.46 -3.80 6.43
C GLY A 53 10.71 -4.42 5.05
N ALA A 54 10.23 -3.82 3.95
CA ALA A 54 10.41 -4.36 2.62
C ALA A 54 11.78 -3.93 2.04
N PRO A 55 12.64 -4.87 1.62
CA PRO A 55 13.90 -4.53 0.97
C PRO A 55 13.65 -3.73 -0.32
N VAL A 56 14.55 -2.80 -0.62
CA VAL A 56 14.52 -2.03 -1.88
C VAL A 56 14.69 -2.99 -3.05
N GLY A 57 13.84 -2.86 -4.06
CA GLY A 57 13.82 -3.70 -5.25
C GLY A 57 13.23 -5.09 -4.99
N HIS A 58 12.47 -5.30 -3.91
CA HIS A 58 11.92 -6.61 -3.58
C HIS A 58 10.43 -6.73 -3.91
N VAL A 59 10.02 -7.89 -4.43
CA VAL A 59 8.62 -8.27 -4.66
C VAL A 59 8.33 -9.65 -4.08
N ALA A 60 7.13 -9.83 -3.53
CA ALA A 60 6.74 -11.10 -2.91
C ALA A 60 6.71 -12.28 -3.89
N ASN A 61 6.46 -12.04 -5.18
CA ASN A 61 6.51 -13.05 -6.24
C ASN A 61 6.64 -12.35 -7.60
N ALA A 62 7.73 -12.63 -8.31
CA ALA A 62 8.05 -11.99 -9.60
C ALA A 62 7.02 -12.33 -10.69
N VAL A 63 6.55 -13.57 -10.74
CA VAL A 63 5.56 -14.04 -11.73
C VAL A 63 4.20 -13.37 -11.53
N MET A 64 3.72 -13.30 -10.29
CA MET A 64 2.45 -12.61 -9.99
C MET A 64 2.55 -11.10 -10.25
N PHE A 65 3.70 -10.51 -9.97
CA PHE A 65 3.95 -9.11 -10.27
C PHE A 65 3.90 -8.86 -11.78
N GLN A 66 4.65 -9.65 -12.56
CA GLN A 66 4.65 -9.60 -14.03
C GLN A 66 3.22 -9.74 -14.61
N ALA A 67 2.42 -10.67 -14.08
CA ALA A 67 1.05 -10.91 -14.55
C ALA A 67 0.09 -9.73 -14.30
N ARG A 68 0.41 -8.86 -13.32
CA ARG A 68 -0.39 -7.67 -13.01
C ARG A 68 0.05 -6.43 -13.79
N LEU A 69 1.20 -6.48 -14.46
CA LEU A 69 1.70 -5.37 -15.27
C LEU A 69 0.86 -5.16 -16.51
N ARG A 70 0.71 -3.88 -16.86
CA ARG A 70 -0.05 -3.42 -18.02
C ARG A 70 0.73 -2.28 -18.68
N PRO A 71 0.65 -2.16 -20.02
CA PRO A 71 1.28 -1.03 -20.71
C PRO A 71 0.63 0.28 -20.24
N GLY A 72 1.45 1.32 -20.09
CA GLY A 72 0.99 2.65 -19.68
C GLY A 72 0.95 2.91 -18.17
N LEU A 73 1.27 1.92 -17.32
CA LEU A 73 1.37 2.12 -15.87
C LEU A 73 2.48 3.13 -15.54
N GLY A 74 2.18 4.09 -14.66
CA GLY A 74 3.19 5.03 -14.16
C GLY A 74 4.06 4.42 -13.06
N MET A 75 5.28 4.93 -12.87
CA MET A 75 6.21 4.45 -11.84
C MET A 75 5.59 4.42 -10.43
N LEU A 76 4.80 5.43 -10.07
CA LEU A 76 4.11 5.48 -8.77
C LEU A 76 3.05 4.38 -8.60
N GLN A 77 2.35 3.99 -9.67
CA GLN A 77 1.40 2.88 -9.63
C GLN A 77 2.14 1.56 -9.39
N VAL A 78 3.28 1.36 -10.07
CA VAL A 78 4.11 0.17 -9.90
C VAL A 78 4.65 0.07 -8.47
N VAL A 79 5.22 1.15 -7.92
CA VAL A 79 5.69 1.20 -6.53
C VAL A 79 4.55 0.94 -5.53
N GLY A 80 3.34 1.45 -5.80
CA GLY A 80 2.17 1.16 -4.98
C GLY A 80 1.75 -0.32 -5.00
N MET A 81 1.96 -1.01 -6.12
CA MET A 81 1.65 -2.44 -6.29
C MET A 81 2.68 -3.35 -5.63
N THR A 82 3.97 -3.01 -5.72
CA THR A 82 5.07 -3.79 -5.14
C THR A 82 5.32 -3.46 -3.67
N ARG A 83 4.91 -2.26 -3.23
CA ARG A 83 5.31 -1.66 -1.93
C ARG A 83 6.83 -1.59 -1.75
N SER A 84 7.58 -1.57 -2.85
CA SER A 84 9.03 -1.46 -2.85
C SER A 84 9.48 -0.55 -3.98
N LEU A 85 10.45 0.32 -3.69
CA LEU A 85 11.13 1.14 -4.69
C LEU A 85 11.93 0.20 -5.60
N GLY A 86 11.79 0.32 -6.92
CA GLY A 86 12.59 -0.49 -7.85
C GLY A 86 14.08 -0.21 -7.72
N ARG A 87 14.91 -1.18 -8.06
CA ARG A 87 16.35 -0.99 -8.23
C ARG A 87 16.59 -0.43 -9.63
N ARG A 88 17.15 0.78 -9.73
CA ARG A 88 17.49 1.38 -11.03
C ARG A 88 18.74 0.71 -11.58
N GLU A 89 18.70 0.32 -12.86
CA GLU A 89 19.90 -0.16 -13.55
C GLU A 89 20.77 1.02 -13.98
N ALA A 90 22.09 0.92 -13.78
CA ALA A 90 23.02 2.03 -14.00
C ALA A 90 23.18 2.41 -15.49
N ASP A 91 23.07 1.43 -16.39
CA ASP A 91 23.39 1.59 -17.82
C ASP A 91 22.18 1.76 -18.75
N GLY A 92 20.95 1.64 -18.23
CA GLY A 92 19.72 1.68 -19.02
C GLY A 92 18.95 2.99 -18.88
N ALA A 93 18.46 3.54 -19.99
CA ALA A 93 17.46 4.60 -19.97
C ALA A 93 16.17 4.07 -19.30
N ASP A 94 15.88 4.58 -18.10
CA ASP A 94 14.71 4.29 -17.27
C ASP A 94 14.34 2.79 -17.13
N VAL A 95 15.36 1.95 -16.92
CA VAL A 95 15.19 0.52 -16.58
C VAL A 95 15.19 0.32 -15.08
N TRP A 96 14.18 -0.37 -14.58
CA TRP A 96 13.96 -0.63 -13.15
C TRP A 96 13.72 -2.11 -12.90
N ARG A 97 14.31 -2.66 -11.84
CA ARG A 97 14.24 -4.07 -11.52
C ARG A 97 13.66 -4.35 -10.14
N TRP A 98 12.95 -5.46 -10.05
CA TRP A 98 12.47 -6.02 -8.79
C TRP A 98 12.75 -7.51 -8.74
N ALA A 99 13.36 -8.00 -7.66
CA ALA A 99 13.65 -9.42 -7.44
C ALA A 99 12.73 -10.01 -6.36
N ASP A 100 12.41 -11.30 -6.49
CA ASP A 100 11.75 -12.07 -5.44
C ASP A 100 12.74 -12.93 -4.63
N ASP A 101 12.23 -13.57 -3.58
CA ASP A 101 13.03 -14.45 -2.70
C ASP A 101 13.51 -15.73 -3.40
N SER A 102 12.90 -16.08 -4.54
CA SER A 102 13.31 -17.23 -5.36
C SER A 102 14.44 -16.88 -6.33
N GLY A 103 14.83 -15.60 -6.39
CA GLY A 103 15.86 -15.09 -7.29
C GLY A 103 15.33 -14.69 -8.68
N ASP A 104 14.02 -14.79 -8.92
CA ASP A 104 13.42 -14.33 -10.17
C ASP A 104 13.34 -12.80 -10.15
N GLU A 105 13.75 -12.15 -11.24
CA GLU A 105 13.82 -10.69 -11.38
C GLU A 105 12.88 -10.22 -12.48
N VAL A 106 12.09 -9.18 -12.21
CA VAL A 106 11.27 -8.50 -13.22
C VAL A 106 11.92 -7.17 -13.55
N GLU A 107 12.31 -7.04 -14.82
CA GLU A 107 12.80 -5.81 -15.40
C GLU A 107 11.65 -5.06 -16.06
N LEU A 108 11.50 -3.77 -15.76
CA LEU A 108 10.55 -2.87 -16.39
C LEU A 108 11.30 -1.75 -17.10
N VAL A 109 10.92 -1.51 -18.33
CA VAL A 109 11.39 -0.40 -19.15
C VAL A 109 10.33 0.68 -19.14
N PHE A 110 10.73 1.90 -18.77
CA PHE A 110 9.86 3.07 -18.84
C PHE A 110 10.28 3.97 -20.00
N SER A 111 9.30 4.60 -20.63
CA SER A 111 9.49 5.66 -21.62
C SER A 111 8.53 6.78 -21.29
N ALA A 112 9.05 8.02 -21.19
CA ALA A 112 8.28 9.19 -20.78
C ALA A 112 7.47 8.95 -19.48
N GLY A 113 8.07 8.25 -18.50
CA GLY A 113 7.46 7.97 -17.20
C GLY A 113 6.37 6.88 -17.19
N ARG A 114 6.14 6.18 -18.31
CA ARG A 114 5.17 5.07 -18.42
C ARG A 114 5.86 3.76 -18.76
N CYS A 115 5.40 2.67 -18.17
CA CYS A 115 5.87 1.33 -18.47
C CYS A 115 5.48 0.94 -19.90
N THR A 116 6.47 0.66 -20.73
CA THR A 116 6.29 0.24 -22.14
C THR A 116 6.52 -1.25 -22.31
N HIS A 117 7.55 -1.77 -21.67
CA HIS A 117 7.95 -3.16 -21.77
C HIS A 117 8.34 -3.72 -20.39
N TRP A 118 8.18 -5.02 -20.22
CA TRP A 118 8.65 -5.73 -19.05
C TRP A 118 9.12 -7.13 -19.42
N ARG A 119 10.12 -7.63 -18.71
CA ARG A 119 10.70 -8.97 -18.90
C ARG A 119 10.87 -9.64 -17.54
N LEU A 120 10.52 -10.92 -17.48
CA LEU A 120 10.85 -11.79 -16.35
C LEU A 120 12.14 -12.53 -16.66
N LEU A 121 13.14 -12.34 -15.82
CA LEU A 121 14.40 -13.06 -15.76
C LEU A 121 14.24 -14.12 -14.66
N ARG A 122 14.32 -15.40 -15.02
CA ARG A 122 14.23 -16.48 -14.03
C ARG A 122 15.61 -16.91 -13.57
N ALA A 123 15.80 -17.14 -12.28
CA ALA A 123 17.08 -17.54 -11.71
C ALA A 123 17.62 -18.87 -12.29
N GLY A 124 16.73 -19.76 -12.72
CA GLY A 124 17.08 -21.08 -13.28
C GLY A 124 17.30 -21.12 -14.79
N ALA A 125 17.36 -19.98 -15.47
CA ALA A 125 17.52 -19.91 -16.94
C ALA A 125 18.97 -19.62 -17.39
N ALA A 126 19.97 -19.90 -16.55
CA ALA A 126 21.40 -19.81 -16.84
C ALA A 126 22.03 -21.19 -17.01
#